data_AF-A0A8I6SR94-F1
#
_entry.id   AF-A0A8I6SR94-F1
#
_cell.length_a   1.000
_cell.length_b   1.000
_cell.length_c   1.000
_cell.angle_alpha   90.00
_cell.angle_beta   90.00
_cell.angle_gamma   90.00
#
_symmetry.space_group_name_H-M   'P 1'
#
loop_
_entity.id
_entity.type
_entity.pdbx_description
1 polymer ?
#
loop_
_entity_poly.entity_id
_entity_poly.type
_entity_poly.pdbx_seq_one_letter_code
_entity_poly.pdbx_strand_id
1 'polypeptide(L)'
;MLLFVLMELISTKISKLKGWRYAAFVSGIVGAIGIALYPIVVSPMLYPEEYKRIQSVGRKDIRQEDIQPGNMKVWSDPFGRG
;
A
#
# COMPACT_ATOMS: atom_id res chain seq x y z
N MET A 1 11.21 26.93 -39.57
CA MET A 1 11.62 25.75 -40.35
C MET A 1 12.62 24.87 -39.59
N LEU A 2 13.77 25.38 -39.15
CA LEU A 2 14.77 24.64 -38.34
C LEU A 2 14.24 24.05 -37.03
N LEU A 3 13.41 24.80 -36.29
CA LEU A 3 12.82 24.34 -35.03
C LEU A 3 11.89 23.12 -35.23
N PHE A 4 11.15 23.10 -36.33
CA PHE A 4 10.21 22.03 -36.68
C PHE A 4 10.95 20.74 -37.04
N VAL A 5 12.03 20.86 -37.84
CA VAL A 5 12.89 19.73 -38.21
C VAL A 5 13.60 19.14 -36.98
N LEU A 6 14.05 19.99 -36.05
CA LEU A 6 14.66 19.54 -34.79
C LEU A 6 13.64 18.76 -33.92
N MET A 7 12.40 19.22 -33.85
CA MET A 7 11.32 18.54 -33.12
C MET A 7 10.96 17.17 -33.72
N GLU A 8 10.87 17.08 -35.04
CA GLU A 8 10.66 15.82 -35.78
C GLU A 8 11.80 14.81 -35.53
N LEU A 9 13.05 15.30 -35.49
CA LEU A 9 14.24 14.47 -35.28
C LEU A 9 14.33 13.94 -33.83
N ILE A 10 13.87 14.73 -32.86
CA ILE A 10 13.72 14.30 -31.46
C ILE A 10 12.59 13.27 -31.32
N SER A 11 11.44 13.52 -31.96
CA SER A 11 10.26 12.64 -31.93
C SER A 11 10.54 11.25 -32.52
N THR A 12 11.36 11.18 -33.57
CA THR A 12 11.74 9.92 -34.25
C THR A 12 12.80 9.12 -33.51
N LYS A 13 13.64 9.75 -32.69
CA LYS A 13 14.64 9.08 -31.83
C LYS A 13 14.03 8.42 -30.60
N ILE A 14 12.82 8.82 -30.18
CA ILE A 14 12.13 8.25 -29.02
C ILE A 14 11.58 6.87 -29.39
N SER A 15 12.21 5.84 -28.85
CA SER A 15 11.74 4.46 -28.97
C SER A 15 10.40 4.31 -28.25
N LYS A 16 9.30 4.18 -29.02
CA LYS A 16 7.97 3.94 -28.48
C LYS A 16 7.89 2.53 -27.91
N LEU A 17 7.62 2.39 -26.61
CA LEU A 17 7.32 1.10 -25.98
C LEU A 17 6.07 0.52 -26.64
N LYS A 18 6.20 -0.61 -27.33
CA LYS A 18 5.11 -1.30 -28.02
C LYS A 18 5.23 -2.81 -27.83
N GLY A 19 4.08 -3.50 -27.94
CA GLY A 19 4.01 -4.95 -27.82
C GLY A 19 4.60 -5.46 -26.52
N TRP A 20 5.46 -6.48 -26.60
CA TRP A 20 6.03 -7.14 -25.43
C TRP A 20 6.87 -6.21 -24.53
N ARG A 21 7.54 -5.19 -25.12
CA ARG A 21 8.37 -4.24 -24.36
C ARG A 21 7.53 -3.35 -23.46
N TYR A 22 6.35 -2.95 -23.94
CA TYR A 22 5.39 -2.21 -23.13
C TYR A 22 4.82 -3.09 -22.03
N ALA A 23 4.42 -4.32 -22.34
CA ALA A 23 3.91 -5.26 -21.36
C ALA A 23 4.93 -5.54 -20.24
N ALA A 24 6.20 -5.77 -20.59
CA ALA A 24 7.29 -5.98 -19.64
C ALA A 24 7.54 -4.74 -18.75
N PHE A 25 7.42 -3.53 -19.31
CA PHE A 25 7.57 -2.30 -18.54
C PHE A 25 6.43 -2.13 -17.52
N VAL A 26 5.19 -2.31 -17.96
CA VAL A 26 4.02 -2.19 -17.09
C VAL A 26 4.02 -3.27 -16.01
N SER A 27 4.30 -4.52 -16.37
CA SER A 27 4.37 -5.61 -15.40
C SER A 27 5.49 -5.41 -14.39
N GLY A 28 6.63 -4.84 -14.82
CA GLY A 28 7.72 -4.46 -13.93
C GLY A 28 7.27 -3.43 -12.88
N ILE A 29 6.53 -2.40 -13.29
CA ILE A 29 6.00 -1.39 -12.35
C ILE A 29 4.99 -2.02 -11.40
N VAL A 30 3.99 -2.73 -11.92
CA VAL A 30 2.94 -3.36 -11.09
C VAL A 30 3.55 -4.39 -10.14
N GLY A 31 4.52 -5.18 -10.61
CA GLY A 31 5.26 -6.14 -9.80
C GLY A 31 6.07 -5.47 -8.70
N ALA A 32 6.77 -4.37 -9.00
CA ALA A 32 7.50 -3.61 -8.01
C ALA A 32 6.58 -3.04 -6.92
N ILE A 33 5.41 -2.50 -7.31
CA ILE A 33 4.39 -2.04 -6.37
C ILE A 33 3.88 -3.21 -5.52
N GLY A 34 3.57 -4.35 -6.13
CA GLY A 34 3.10 -5.54 -5.42
C GLY A 34 4.12 -6.05 -4.39
N ILE A 35 5.40 -6.09 -4.76
CA ILE A 35 6.49 -6.48 -3.84
C ILE A 35 6.60 -5.48 -2.69
N ALA A 36 6.57 -4.18 -2.98
CA ALA A 36 6.64 -3.15 -1.93
C ALA A 36 5.44 -3.19 -0.98
N LEU A 37 4.25 -3.50 -1.48
CA LEU A 37 3.02 -3.58 -0.68
C LEU A 37 2.85 -4.91 0.05
N TYR A 38 3.54 -5.98 -0.35
CA TYR A 38 3.39 -7.30 0.25
C TYR A 38 3.49 -7.30 1.79
N PRO A 39 4.54 -6.73 2.43
CA PRO A 39 4.64 -6.74 3.90
C PRO A 39 3.60 -5.85 4.61
N ILE A 40 2.99 -4.89 3.90
CA ILE A 40 2.05 -3.91 4.48
C ILE A 40 0.61 -4.41 4.40
N VAL A 41 0.25 -5.05 3.29
CA VAL A 41 -1.14 -5.45 3.01
C VAL A 41 -1.31 -6.95 3.11
N VAL A 42 -0.49 -7.73 2.39
CA VAL A 42 -0.71 -9.18 2.24
C VAL A 42 -0.23 -9.95 3.47
N SER A 43 0.99 -9.69 3.93
CA SER A 43 1.58 -10.39 5.07
C SER A 43 0.71 -10.29 6.35
N PRO A 44 0.20 -9.11 6.75
CA PRO A 44 -0.66 -9.01 7.94
C PRO A 44 -2.00 -9.75 7.80
N MET A 45 -2.50 -9.91 6.57
CA MET A 45 -3.72 -10.67 6.32
C MET A 45 -3.50 -12.18 6.36
N LEU A 46 -2.33 -12.66 5.92
CA LEU A 46 -1.97 -14.09 5.96
C LEU A 46 -1.52 -14.55 7.35
N TYR A 47 -0.85 -13.68 8.11
CA TYR A 47 -0.27 -13.99 9.42
C TYR A 47 -0.81 -13.09 10.55
N PRO A 48 -2.15 -13.00 10.72
CA PRO A 48 -2.74 -12.01 11.63
C PRO A 48 -2.35 -12.22 13.10
N GLU A 49 -2.06 -13.46 13.51
CA GLU A 49 -1.76 -13.79 14.90
C GLU A 49 -0.47 -13.14 15.42
N GLU A 50 0.55 -13.01 14.58
CA GLU A 50 1.79 -12.31 14.97
C GLU A 50 1.51 -10.83 15.26
N TYR A 51 0.76 -10.17 14.38
CA TYR A 51 0.41 -8.76 14.53
C TYR A 51 -0.53 -8.54 15.72
N LYS A 52 -1.50 -9.43 15.95
CA LYS A 52 -2.35 -9.41 17.16
C LYS A 52 -1.52 -9.58 18.44
N ARG A 53 -0.53 -10.45 18.44
CA ARG A 53 0.38 -10.64 19.58
C ARG A 53 1.24 -9.39 19.84
N ILE A 54 1.82 -8.81 18.80
CA ILE A 54 2.59 -7.55 18.92
C ILE A 54 1.67 -6.46 19.47
N GLN A 55 0.44 -6.37 18.96
CA GLN A 55 -0.56 -5.41 19.40
C GLN A 55 -1.00 -5.63 20.85
N SER A 56 -1.21 -6.87 21.30
CA SER A 56 -1.60 -7.17 22.68
C SER A 56 -0.50 -6.79 23.66
N VAL A 57 0.77 -7.06 23.31
CA VAL A 57 1.94 -6.65 24.12
C VAL A 57 2.07 -5.13 24.15
N GLY A 58 1.93 -4.45 23.01
CA GLY A 58 2.04 -2.99 22.93
C GLY A 58 0.89 -2.25 23.63
N ARG A 59 -0.27 -2.90 23.81
CA ARG A 59 -1.45 -2.33 24.48
C ARG A 59 -1.69 -2.86 25.90
N LYS A 60 -0.75 -3.61 26.46
CA LYS A 60 -0.94 -4.28 27.75
C LYS A 60 -1.27 -3.32 28.91
N ASP A 61 -0.72 -2.09 28.87
CA ASP A 61 -0.91 -1.07 29.91
C ASP A 61 -1.93 0.00 29.51
N ILE A 62 -2.63 -0.19 28.38
CA ILE A 62 -3.62 0.76 27.87
C ILE A 62 -5.02 0.30 28.27
N ARG A 63 -5.67 1.08 29.14
CA ARG A 63 -7.11 1.03 29.38
C ARG A 63 -7.82 1.72 28.22
N GLN A 64 -8.31 0.94 27.26
CA GLN A 64 -8.89 1.47 26.01
C GLN A 64 -10.13 2.34 26.28
N GLU A 65 -10.85 2.01 27.33
CA GLU A 65 -12.04 2.71 27.82
C GLU A 65 -11.73 4.16 28.24
N ASP A 66 -10.51 4.44 28.68
CA ASP A 66 -10.10 5.80 29.10
C ASP A 66 -9.67 6.69 27.93
N ILE A 67 -9.29 6.07 26.82
CA ILE A 67 -8.82 6.79 25.62
C ILE A 67 -10.00 7.22 24.76
N GLN A 68 -11.12 6.49 24.83
CA GLN A 68 -12.24 6.77 23.95
C GLN A 68 -12.89 8.12 24.29
N PRO A 69 -12.97 9.03 23.30
CA PRO A 69 -13.65 10.29 23.50
C PRO A 69 -15.15 10.08 23.72
N GLY A 70 -15.77 10.96 24.50
CA GLY A 70 -17.24 11.02 24.61
C GLY A 70 -17.91 9.92 25.45
N ASN A 71 -17.18 9.28 26.38
CA ASN A 71 -17.72 8.24 27.27
C ASN A 71 -18.37 7.05 26.52
N MET A 72 -17.86 6.75 25.32
CA MET A 72 -18.37 5.70 24.44
C MET A 72 -17.78 4.33 24.81
N LYS A 73 -18.54 3.25 24.56
CA LYS A 73 -18.06 1.86 24.68
C LYS A 73 -17.03 1.54 23.59
N VAL A 74 -16.12 0.61 23.87
CA VAL A 74 -15.09 0.16 22.93
C VAL A 74 -15.74 -0.46 21.70
N TRP A 75 -15.36 -0.03 20.50
CA TRP A 75 -15.95 -0.53 19.25
C TRP A 75 -15.71 -2.03 19.03
N SER A 76 -14.63 -2.59 19.59
CA SER A 76 -14.41 -4.03 19.58
C SER A 76 -15.34 -4.80 20.52
N ASP A 77 -16.00 -4.12 21.45
CA ASP A 77 -16.96 -4.67 22.41
C ASP A 77 -18.11 -3.66 22.66
N PRO A 78 -19.03 -3.51 21.69
CA PRO A 78 -20.03 -2.44 21.70
C PRO A 78 -21.11 -2.62 22.76
N PHE A 79 -21.28 -3.83 23.30
CA PHE A 79 -22.28 -4.14 24.34
C PHE A 79 -21.68 -4.16 25.75
N GLY A 80 -20.35 -4.16 25.85
CA GLY A 80 -19.62 -4.23 27.09
C GLY A 80 -19.59 -5.66 27.65
N ARG A 81 -18.46 -6.02 28.27
CA ARG A 81 -18.37 -7.21 29.12
C ARG A 81 -19.32 -7.00 30.30
N GLY A 82 -20.36 -7.82 30.37
CA GLY A 82 -21.29 -7.87 31.50
C GLY A 82 -20.58 -8.13 32.82
#